data_AF-A0A970P229-F1
#
_entry.id   AF-A0A970P229-F1
#
_cell.length_a   1.000
_cell.length_b   1.000
_cell.length_c   1.000
_cell.angle_alpha   90.00
_cell.angle_beta   90.00
_cell.angle_gamma   90.00
#
_symmetry.space_group_name_H-M   'P 1'
#
loop_
_entity.id
_entity.type
_entity.pdbx_description
1 polymer ?
#
loop_
_entity_poly.entity_id
_entity_poly.type
_entity_poly.pdbx_seq_one_letter_code
_entity_poly.pdbx_strand_id
1 'polypeptide(L)' 'MFWYDEKQELTEQFQSLSLPGLEKLEVYNNQFEVKYTILREKPTQKFLLYFREAQPNLTDNWLLDIELSN' A
#
# COMPACT_ATOMS: atom_id res chain seq x y z
N MET A 1 -5.02 -3.42 -0.73
CA MET A 1 -5.63 -2.70 0.41
C MET A 1 -4.69 -1.56 0.79
N PHE A 2 -5.23 -0.38 1.10
CA PHE A 2 -4.45 0.84 1.34
C PHE A 2 -4.73 1.35 2.74
N TRP A 3 -3.68 1.56 3.53
CA TRP A 3 -3.75 2.08 4.90
C TRP A 3 -2.99 3.39 4.95
N TYR A 4 -3.70 4.48 5.20
CA TYR A 4 -3.11 5.81 5.37
C TYR A 4 -3.18 6.18 6.83
N ASP A 5 -2.02 6.47 7.42
CA ASP A 5 -1.87 6.65 8.85
C ASP A 5 -0.84 7.74 9.14
N GLU A 6 -1.29 8.99 9.08
CA GLU A 6 -0.46 10.17 9.36
C GLU A 6 0.10 10.17 10.80
N LYS A 7 -0.66 9.60 11.73
CA LYS A 7 -0.30 9.56 13.16
C LYS A 7 0.50 8.33 13.57
N GLN A 8 0.74 7.39 12.65
CA GLN A 8 1.48 6.15 12.90
C GLN A 8 0.83 5.24 13.96
N GLU A 9 -0.46 5.42 14.27
CA GLU A 9 -1.22 4.65 15.27
C GLU A 9 -1.52 3.22 14.80
N LEU A 10 -1.53 2.98 13.49
CA LEU A 10 -1.75 1.68 12.86
C LEU A 10 -0.44 0.91 12.63
N THR A 11 0.74 1.49 12.89
CA THR A 11 2.03 0.82 12.67
C THR A 11 2.13 -0.52 13.41
N GLU A 12 1.75 -0.55 14.69
CA GLU A 12 1.80 -1.77 15.50
C GLU A 12 0.83 -2.84 15.00
N GLN A 13 -0.36 -2.41 14.56
CA GLN A 13 -1.34 -3.31 13.94
C GLN A 13 -0.81 -3.84 12.61
N PHE A 14 -0.23 -2.99 11.77
CA PHE A 14 0.36 -3.38 10.50
C PHE A 14 1.49 -4.38 10.69
N GLN A 15 2.38 -4.18 11.67
CA GLN A 15 3.44 -5.15 11.98
C GLN A 15 2.86 -6.47 12.50
N SER A 16 1.89 -6.42 13.40
CA SER A 16 1.24 -7.61 13.98
C SER A 16 0.35 -8.37 12.99
N LEU A 17 -0.18 -7.68 11.98
CA LEU A 17 -1.06 -8.25 10.97
C LEU A 17 -0.27 -9.20 10.07
N SER A 18 -0.41 -10.50 10.24
CA SER A 18 0.16 -11.49 9.33
C SER A 18 -0.97 -12.25 8.66
N LEU A 19 -1.17 -12.00 7.37
CA LEU A 19 -2.23 -12.61 6.59
C LEU A 19 -1.60 -13.51 5.51
N PRO A 20 -1.94 -14.81 5.48
CA PRO A 20 -1.42 -15.71 4.46
C PRO A 20 -1.91 -15.28 3.07
N GLY A 21 -0.97 -15.02 2.15
CA GLY A 21 -1.26 -14.53 0.80
C GLY A 21 -1.41 -13.01 0.68
N LEU A 22 -1.14 -12.26 1.74
CA LEU A 22 -1.05 -10.80 1.72
C LEU A 22 0.38 -10.37 1.98
N GLU A 23 0.96 -9.62 1.04
CA GLU A 23 2.30 -9.06 1.20
C GLU A 23 2.19 -7.62 1.70
N LYS A 24 2.86 -7.33 2.80
CA LYS A 24 2.84 -6.02 3.45
C LYS A 24 3.99 -5.19 2.89
N LEU A 25 3.67 -4.02 2.34
CA LEU A 25 4.65 -3.07 1.81
C LEU A 25 4.43 -1.71 2.46
N GLU A 26 5.49 -1.18 3.07
CA GLU A 26 5.50 0.19 3.54
C GLU A 26 5.86 1.10 2.37
N VAL A 27 4.99 2.07 2.12
CA VAL A 27 5.17 3.06 1.06
C VAL A 27 5.76 4.31 1.67
N TYR A 28 7.05 4.53 1.40
CA TYR A 28 7.80 5.69 1.83
C TYR A 28 8.74 6.14 0.69
N ASN A 29 8.32 7.13 -0.07
CA ASN A 29 9.07 7.66 -1.23
C ASN A 29 9.40 6.60 -2.32
N ASN A 30 8.76 5.43 -2.30
CA ASN A 30 9.00 4.30 -3.20
C ASN A 30 7.72 3.87 -3.96
N GLN A 31 6.74 4.77 -4.10
CA GLN A 31 5.44 4.51 -4.73
C GLN A 31 5.58 3.91 -6.14
N PHE A 32 6.61 4.34 -6.89
CA PHE A 32 6.89 3.84 -8.24
C PHE A 32 7.32 2.37 -8.24
N GLU A 33 8.22 1.99 -7.34
CA GLU A 33 8.70 0.61 -7.20
C GLU A 33 7.56 -0.31 -6.79
N VAL A 34 6.77 0.10 -5.80
CA VAL A 34 5.59 -0.64 -5.34
C VAL A 34 4.59 -0.83 -6.47
N LYS A 35 4.27 0.23 -7.23
CA LYS A 35 3.40 0.14 -8.41
C LYS A 35 3.93 -0.87 -9.43
N TYR A 36 5.24 -0.82 -9.69
CA TYR A 36 5.88 -1.72 -10.64
C TYR A 36 5.79 -3.17 -10.17
N THR A 37 6.14 -3.47 -8.91
CA THR A 37 6.06 -4.83 -8.35
C THR A 37 4.64 -5.37 -8.37
N ILE A 38 3.64 -4.57 -8.00
CA ILE A 38 2.23 -5.02 -8.03
C ILE A 38 1.79 -5.32 -9.46
N LEU A 39 2.04 -4.40 -10.41
CA LEU A 39 1.53 -4.55 -11.78
C LEU A 39 2.34 -5.55 -12.63
N ARG A 40 3.65 -5.67 -12.40
CA ARG A 40 4.56 -6.47 -13.21
C ARG A 40 4.97 -7.78 -12.55
N GLU A 41 5.41 -7.75 -11.30
CA GLU A 41 5.95 -8.94 -10.65
C GLU A 41 4.84 -9.85 -10.14
N LYS A 42 3.82 -9.30 -9.48
CA LYS A 42 2.76 -10.10 -8.86
C LYS A 42 1.36 -9.48 -9.03
N PRO A 43 0.82 -9.39 -10.25
CA PRO A 43 -0.49 -8.80 -10.54
C PRO A 43 -1.68 -9.49 -9.85
N THR A 44 -1.52 -10.77 -9.48
CA THR A 44 -2.57 -11.56 -8.80
C THR A 44 -2.38 -11.63 -7.29
N GLN A 45 -1.29 -11.08 -6.75
CA GLN A 45 -1.00 -11.11 -5.32
C GLN A 45 -1.72 -9.97 -4.62
N LYS A 46 -2.21 -10.22 -3.40
CA LYS A 46 -2.78 -9.15 -2.58
C LYS A 46 -1.65 -8.42 -1.84
N PHE A 47 -1.67 -7.10 -1.92
CA PHE A 47 -0.74 -6.26 -1.19
C PHE A 47 -1.48 -5.36 -0.20
N LEU A 48 -0.87 -5.17 0.96
CA LEU A 48 -1.26 -4.15 1.93
C LEU A 48 -0.23 -3.04 1.89
N LEU A 49 -0.64 -1.89 1.37
CA LEU A 49 0.19 -0.72 1.26
C LEU A 49 -0.05 0.17 2.48
N TYR A 50 1.00 0.40 3.25
CA TYR A 50 0.95 1.22 4.46
C TYR A 50 1.69 2.53 4.24
N PHE A 51 0.98 3.64 4.39
CA PHE A 51 1.49 5.00 4.21
C PHE A 51 1.51 5.67 5.58
N ARG A 52 2.67 6.21 5.97
CA ARG A 52 2.85 6.97 7.22
C ARG A 52 2.42 8.44 7.11
N GLU A 53 1.66 8.74 6.06
CA GLU A 53 1.25 10.08 5.67
C GLU A 53 -0.26 10.05 5.39
N ALA A 54 -0.90 11.22 5.40
CA ALA A 54 -2.29 11.34 4.97
C ALA A 54 -2.46 10.84 3.53
N GLN A 55 -3.68 10.37 3.23
CA GLN A 55 -4.03 9.96 1.87
C GLN A 55 -3.73 11.11 0.90
N PRO A 56 -2.83 10.90 -0.09
CA PRO A 56 -2.55 11.93 -1.08
C PRO A 56 -3.81 12.20 -1.89
N ASN A 57 -3.93 13.43 -2.41
CA ASN A 57 -5.03 13.78 -3.30
C ASN A 57 -5.10 12.78 -4.47
N LEU A 58 -6.30 12.54 -5.01
CA LEU A 58 -6.52 11.59 -6.12
C LEU A 58 -5.52 11.79 -7.28
N THR A 59 -5.18 13.04 -7.59
CA THR A 59 -4.21 13.41 -8.64
C THR A 59 -2.77 13.02 -8.32
N ASP A 60 -2.41 12.99 -7.04
CA ASP A 60 -1.09 12.63 -6.52
C ASP A 60 -1.03 11.15 -6.08
N ASN A 61 -2.15 10.43 -6.15
CA ASN A 61 -2.22 9.02 -5.81
C ASN A 61 -1.84 8.16 -7.03
N TRP A 62 -0.55 7.87 -7.16
CA TRP A 62 0.02 7.07 -8.25
C TRP A 62 -0.54 5.63 -8.31
N LEU A 63 -1.14 5.17 -7.20
CA LEU A 63 -1.67 3.82 -7.01
C LEU A 63 -3.20 3.77 -7.06
N LEU A 64 -3.87 4.90 -7.33
CA LEU A 64 -5.33 5.01 -7.41
C LEU A 64 -5.95 4.00 -8.38
N ASP A 65 -5.29 3.75 -9.50
CA ASP A 65 -5.72 2.78 -10.52
C ASP A 65 -5.80 1.35 -9.96
N ILE A 66 -4.90 1.00 -9.03
CA ILE A 66 -4.87 -0.30 -8.33
C ILE A 66 -5.94 -0.34 -7.23
N GLU A 67 -6.21 0.80 -6.57
CA GLU A 67 -7.27 0.92 -5.56
C GLU A 67 -8.67 0.75 -6.16
N LEU A 68 -8.90 1.30 -7.35
CA LEU A 68 -10.17 1.25 -8.06
C LEU A 68 -10.42 -0.08 -8.81
N SER A 69 -9.38 -0.89 -9.02
CA SER A 69 -9.47 -2.15 -9.78
C SER A 69 -9.82 -3.39 -8.92
N ASN A 70 -10.22 -3.22 -7.66
CA ASN A 70 -10.44 -4.30 -6.68
C ASN A 70 -11.92 -4.44 -6.28
#